data_AF-A0A1L9V9V0-F1
#
_entry.id   AF-A0A1L9V9V0-F1
#
_cell.length_a   1.000
_cell.length_b   1.000
_cell.length_c   1.000
_cell.angle_alpha   90.00
_cell.angle_beta   90.00
_cell.angle_gamma   90.00
#
_symmetry.space_group_name_H-M   'P 1'
#
loop_
_entity.id
_entity.type
_entity.pdbx_description
1 polymer ?
#
loop_
_entity_poly.entity_id
_entity_poly.type
_entity_poly.pdbx_seq_one_letter_code
_entity_poly.pdbx_strand_id
1 'polypeptide(L)'
;LCYEDYTVGIICALGFEMSVIRYALDCEHAKLPIKSNDSNIYILRELSHHNVAVACLPGSQGKSSAAIAATNMARIFPLARYRFLVGIGGCAPSE
;
A
#
# COMPACT_ATOMS: atom_id res chain seq x y z
N LEU A 1 -9.70 -15.07 -3.26
CA LEU A 1 -8.65 -14.42 -2.46
C LEU A 1 -9.28 -13.84 -1.21
N CYS A 2 -8.65 -14.03 -0.05
CA CYS A 2 -8.99 -13.42 1.22
C CYS A 2 -7.84 -12.50 1.69
N TYR A 3 -7.98 -11.92 2.88
CA TYR A 3 -6.99 -10.98 3.42
C TYR A 3 -5.63 -11.63 3.68
N GLU A 4 -5.65 -12.90 4.04
CA GLU A 4 -4.47 -13.69 4.39
C GLU A 4 -3.65 -14.05 3.15
N ASP A 5 -4.21 -13.97 1.94
CA ASP A 5 -3.48 -14.29 0.72
C ASP A 5 -2.42 -13.24 0.33
N TYR A 6 -2.44 -12.05 0.95
CA TYR A 6 -1.54 -10.95 0.63
C TYR A 6 -0.33 -10.93 1.54
N THR A 7 0.86 -11.03 0.95
CA THR A 7 2.13 -11.18 1.66
C THR A 7 3.02 -9.94 1.59
N VAL A 8 2.69 -9.02 0.68
CA VAL A 8 3.41 -7.76 0.49
C VAL A 8 2.44 -6.59 0.58
N GLY A 9 2.83 -5.55 1.30
CA GLY A 9 2.12 -4.28 1.39
C GLY A 9 2.93 -3.15 0.77
N ILE A 10 2.27 -2.28 -0.01
CA ILE A 10 2.88 -1.06 -0.54
C ILE A 10 2.02 0.12 -0.12
N ILE A 11 2.65 1.13 0.48
CA ILE A 11 2.00 2.36 0.90
C ILE A 11 2.60 3.49 0.07
N CYS A 12 1.78 4.14 -0.74
CA CYS A 12 2.17 5.28 -1.57
C CYS A 12 1.89 6.58 -0.83
N ALA A 13 2.82 7.54 -0.90
CA ALA A 13 2.65 8.84 -0.29
C ALA A 13 1.64 9.72 -1.05
N LEU A 14 1.52 9.53 -2.37
CA LEU A 14 0.66 10.29 -3.26
C LEU A 14 -0.18 9.38 -4.17
N GLY A 15 -1.35 9.86 -4.57
CA GLY A 15 -2.24 9.15 -5.51
C GLY A 15 -1.60 8.95 -6.89
N PHE A 16 -0.72 9.86 -7.31
CA PHE A 16 0.06 9.71 -8.54
C PHE A 16 0.98 8.48 -8.47
N GLU A 17 1.69 8.30 -7.36
CA GLU A 17 2.57 7.14 -7.13
C GLU A 17 1.75 5.84 -7.13
N MET A 18 0.58 5.86 -6.50
CA MET A 18 -0.35 4.71 -6.52
C MET A 18 -0.79 4.35 -7.95
N SER A 19 -1.00 5.35 -8.81
CA SER A 19 -1.41 5.13 -10.21
C SER A 19 -0.30 4.49 -11.03
N VAL A 20 0.96 4.89 -10.79
CA VAL A 20 2.14 4.28 -11.40
C VAL A 20 2.28 2.82 -10.95
N ILE A 21 2.16 2.56 -9.64
CA ILE A 21 2.18 1.19 -9.11
C ILE A 21 1.04 0.37 -9.72
N ARG A 22 -0.18 0.93 -9.84
CA ARG A 22 -1.29 0.22 -10.46
C ARG A 22 -1.00 -0.18 -11.92
N TYR A 23 -0.31 0.66 -12.68
CA TYR A 23 0.02 0.36 -14.09
C TYR A 23 1.17 -0.64 -14.24
N ALA A 24 2.14 -0.62 -13.32
CA ALA A 24 3.31 -1.50 -13.37
C ALA A 24 3.05 -2.96 -12.95
N LEU A 25 1.82 -3.30 -12.55
CA LEU A 25 1.47 -4.59 -11.94
C LEU A 25 0.65 -5.47 -12.88
N ASP A 26 0.80 -6.79 -12.78
CA ASP A 26 0.30 -7.76 -13.76
C ASP A 26 -1.24 -7.85 -13.79
N CYS A 27 -1.85 -8.28 -12.69
CA CYS A 27 -3.30 -8.55 -12.60
C CYS A 27 -3.93 -7.80 -11.44
N GLU A 28 -5.14 -7.25 -11.64
CA GLU A 28 -5.94 -6.65 -10.57
C GLU A 28 -6.95 -7.66 -10.00
N HIS A 29 -6.96 -7.81 -8.69
CA HIS A 29 -7.89 -8.68 -7.98
C HIS A 29 -9.19 -7.94 -7.63
N ALA A 30 -10.27 -8.70 -7.44
CA ALA A 30 -11.51 -8.15 -6.93
C ALA A 30 -11.32 -7.51 -5.55
N LYS A 31 -12.04 -6.41 -5.30
CA LYS A 31 -12.02 -5.72 -4.00
C LYS A 31 -12.55 -6.65 -2.90
N LEU A 32 -11.88 -6.61 -1.75
CA LEU A 32 -12.37 -7.28 -0.54
C LEU A 32 -13.26 -6.33 0.29
N PRO A 33 -14.20 -6.86 1.10
CA PRO A 33 -15.13 -6.04 1.88
C PRO A 33 -14.41 -5.27 2.99
N ILE A 34 -14.40 -3.95 2.92
CA ILE A 34 -13.68 -3.07 3.87
C ILE A 34 -14.05 -3.45 5.32
N LYS A 35 -13.04 -3.79 6.15
CA LYS A 35 -13.27 -4.05 7.58
C LYS A 35 -13.51 -2.73 8.31
N SER A 36 -14.35 -2.77 9.33
CA SER A 36 -14.70 -1.62 10.17
C SER A 36 -13.43 -0.94 10.72
N ASN A 37 -13.46 0.40 10.75
CA ASN A 37 -12.40 1.24 11.31
C ASN A 37 -11.08 1.28 10.49
N ASP A 38 -11.09 0.91 9.21
CA ASP A 38 -9.98 1.17 8.29
C ASP A 38 -10.30 2.37 7.38
N SER A 39 -9.44 3.38 7.38
CA SER A 39 -9.53 4.56 6.54
C SER A 39 -8.75 4.45 5.23
N ASN A 40 -7.98 3.36 5.04
CA ASN A 40 -7.23 3.12 3.82
C ASN A 40 -8.13 2.63 2.69
N ILE A 41 -7.82 3.08 1.49
CA ILE A 41 -8.34 2.49 0.25
C ILE A 41 -7.26 1.56 -0.30
N TYR A 42 -7.62 0.29 -0.53
CA TYR A 42 -6.71 -0.69 -1.09
C TYR A 42 -7.01 -0.99 -2.55
N ILE A 43 -5.95 -1.16 -3.32
CA ILE A 43 -5.95 -1.87 -4.59
C ILE A 43 -5.19 -3.16 -4.37
N LEU A 44 -5.76 -4.26 -4.82
CA LEU A 44 -5.25 -5.61 -4.60
C LEU A 44 -4.80 -6.19 -5.92
N ARG A 45 -3.55 -6.65 -6.01
CA ARG A 45 -2.95 -7.08 -7.29
C ARG A 45 -1.96 -8.22 -7.12
N GLU A 46 -1.55 -8.81 -8.24
CA GLU A 46 -0.38 -9.69 -8.35
C GLU A 46 0.81 -8.92 -8.92
N LEU A 47 1.99 -9.13 -8.34
CA LEU A 47 3.29 -8.70 -8.85
C LEU A 47 4.25 -9.88 -8.83
N SER A 48 4.71 -10.37 -9.97
CA SER A 48 5.72 -11.44 -10.01
C SER A 48 5.36 -12.64 -9.12
N HIS A 49 4.11 -13.10 -9.17
CA HIS A 49 3.55 -14.19 -8.34
C HIS A 49 3.39 -13.90 -6.85
N HIS A 50 3.54 -12.64 -6.44
CA HIS A 50 3.21 -12.19 -5.09
C HIS A 50 1.90 -11.40 -5.08
N ASN A 51 1.01 -11.75 -4.17
CA ASN A 51 -0.19 -10.95 -3.90
C ASN A 51 0.20 -9.71 -3.08
N VAL A 52 -0.06 -8.54 -3.65
CA VAL A 52 0.32 -7.23 -3.12
C VAL A 52 -0.92 -6.41 -2.77
N ALA A 53 -0.96 -5.88 -1.55
CA ALA A 53 -1.94 -4.90 -1.11
C ALA A 53 -1.35 -3.49 -1.20
N VAL A 54 -1.90 -2.66 -2.08
CA VAL A 54 -1.43 -1.28 -2.31
C VAL A 54 -2.41 -0.30 -1.67
N ALA A 55 -1.91 0.55 -0.78
CA ALA A 55 -2.65 1.66 -0.18
C ALA A 55 -2.04 3.01 -0.55
N CYS A 56 -2.83 4.07 -0.46
CA CYS A 56 -2.36 5.45 -0.46
C CYS A 56 -2.56 6.06 0.93
N LEU A 57 -1.71 7.00 1.32
CA LEU A 57 -1.88 7.71 2.59
C LEU A 57 -3.25 8.40 2.67
N PRO A 58 -3.92 8.34 3.83
CA PRO A 58 -5.17 9.06 4.04
C PRO A 58 -4.88 10.57 4.16
N GLY A 59 -5.47 11.37 3.27
CA GLY A 59 -5.37 12.83 3.32
C GLY A 59 -4.04 13.37 2.81
N SER A 60 -3.27 14.03 3.66
CA SER A 60 -1.99 14.68 3.31
C SER A 60 -0.77 13.81 3.67
N GLN A 61 0.33 14.05 2.96
CA GLN A 61 1.62 13.42 3.23
C GLN A 61 2.08 13.72 4.66
N GLY A 62 2.76 12.76 5.28
CA GLY A 62 3.38 12.94 6.58
C GLY A 62 3.59 11.64 7.34
N LYS A 63 4.44 11.70 8.36
CA LYS A 63 4.79 10.55 9.20
C LYS A 63 3.58 9.96 9.93
N SER A 64 2.67 10.80 10.40
CA SER A 64 1.45 10.36 11.10
C SER A 64 0.52 9.59 10.16
N SER A 65 0.21 10.16 8.98
CA SER A 65 -0.59 9.48 7.95
C SER A 65 0.04 8.14 7.54
N ALA A 66 1.37 8.09 7.38
CA ALA A 66 2.10 6.86 7.07
C ALA A 66 2.01 5.81 8.18
N ALA A 67 2.12 6.22 9.44
CA ALA A 67 1.97 5.32 10.58
C ALA A 67 0.55 4.75 10.68
N ILE A 68 -0.47 5.58 10.47
CA ILE A 68 -1.88 5.14 10.44
C ILE A 68 -2.11 4.15 9.31
N ALA A 69 -1.66 4.48 8.09
CA ALA A 69 -1.81 3.61 6.94
C ALA A 69 -1.13 2.24 7.15
N ALA A 70 0.10 2.25 7.68
CA ALA A 70 0.85 1.02 7.98
C ALA A 70 0.20 0.19 9.08
N THR A 71 -0.33 0.84 10.13
CA THR A 71 -1.01 0.15 11.24
C THR A 71 -2.29 -0.53 10.76
N ASN A 72 -3.09 0.17 9.95
CA ASN A 72 -4.28 -0.40 9.36
C ASN A 72 -3.95 -1.57 8.43
N MET A 73 -2.97 -1.39 7.54
CA MET A 73 -2.53 -2.47 6.64
C MET A 73 -2.07 -3.71 7.41
N ALA A 74 -1.29 -3.55 8.48
CA ALA A 74 -0.85 -4.66 9.31
C ALA A 74 -2.02 -5.40 10.00
N ARG A 75 -3.08 -4.67 10.39
CA ARG A 75 -4.29 -5.24 10.99
C ARG A 75 -5.16 -5.96 9.96
N ILE A 76 -5.27 -5.42 8.74
CA ILE A 76 -6.14 -5.98 7.70
C ILE A 76 -5.48 -7.17 7.00
N PHE A 77 -4.20 -7.09 6.68
CA PHE A 77 -3.42 -8.09 5.96
C PHE A 77 -2.37 -8.71 6.89
N PRO A 78 -2.75 -9.65 7.77
CA PRO A 78 -1.88 -10.17 8.83
C PRO A 78 -0.63 -10.89 8.29
N LEU A 79 -0.71 -11.43 7.07
CA LEU A 79 0.41 -12.11 6.40
C LEU A 79 1.28 -11.17 5.55
N ALA A 80 0.93 -9.89 5.43
CA ALA A 80 1.75 -8.88 4.77
C ALA A 80 2.95 -8.48 5.64
N ARG A 81 3.93 -9.38 5.72
CA ARG A 81 5.15 -9.22 6.55
C ARG A 81 6.09 -8.15 6.00
N TYR A 82 6.16 -8.03 4.67
CA TYR A 82 6.95 -7.01 4.01
C TYR A 82 6.06 -5.83 3.65
N ARG A 83 6.39 -4.64 4.15
CA ARG A 83 5.62 -3.41 3.89
C ARG A 83 6.56 -2.29 3.49
N PHE A 84 6.33 -1.72 2.32
CA PHE A 84 7.18 -0.70 1.74
C PHE A 84 6.43 0.64 1.72
N LEU A 85 7.09 1.70 2.19
CA LEU A 85 6.65 3.07 1.92
C LEU A 85 7.35 3.53 0.64
N VAL A 86 6.58 3.80 -0.40
CA VAL A 86 7.08 4.28 -1.69
C VAL A 86 6.73 5.74 -1.82
N GLY A 87 7.72 6.56 -2.17
CA GLY A 87 7.51 7.97 -2.40
C GLY A 87 8.70 8.64 -3.08
N ILE A 88 8.45 9.83 -3.62
CA ILE A 88 9.49 10.69 -4.16
C ILE A 88 10.32 11.29 -3.02
N GLY A 89 11.65 11.15 -3.10
CA GLY A 89 12.60 11.74 -2.17
C GLY A 89 13.38 12.89 -2.80
N GLY A 90 13.62 13.96 -2.04
CA GLY A 90 14.60 14.99 -2.39
C GLY A 90 15.99 14.64 -1.83
N CYS A 91 17.05 15.10 -2.48
CA CYS A 91 18.43 14.96 -2.02
C CYS A 91 19.14 16.33 -2.07
N ALA A 92 20.02 16.58 -1.10
CA ALA A 92 20.93 17.73 -1.08
C ALA A 92 22.37 17.20 -1.03
N PRO A 93 23.09 17.16 -2.18
CA PRO A 93 24.49 16.73 -2.21
C PRO A 93 25.38 17.72 -1.46
N SER A 94 26.32 17.21 -0.69
CA SER A 94 27.48 17.97 -0.19
C SER A 94 28.72 17.54 -0.96
N GLU A 95 29.61 18.49 -1.27
CA GLU A 95 30.93 18.20 -1.84
C GLU A 95 31.84 17.44 -0.87
#